data_AF-A0A6P7FCV9-F1
#
_entry.id   AF-A0A6P7FCV9-F1
#
_cell.length_a   1.000
_cell.length_b   1.000
_cell.length_c   1.000
_cell.angle_alpha   90.00
_cell.angle_beta   90.00
_cell.angle_gamma   90.00
#
_symmetry.space_group_name_H-M   'P 1'
#
loop_
_entity.id
_entity.type
_entity.pdbx_description
1 polymer ?
#
loop_
_entity_poly.entity_id
_entity_poly.type
_entity_poly.pdbx_seq_one_letter_code
_entity_poly.pdbx_strand_id
1 'polypeptide(L)'
;MEYIEALKCPSCCFKTYSFAILKDHCETQHNIDPKRKYFCDKCPYTSAKRWKIIEHQKFHSDIPGLYLHACTLCSFRAPHKAQLERHIMFTHSHEVDLRKFSCKYCGETYTSKSALKQHRQKGHYV
;
A
#
# COMPACT_ATOMS: atom_id res chain seq x y z
N MET A 1 3.76 -32.68 -26.25
CA MET A 1 4.01 -31.56 -25.32
C MET A 1 2.74 -30.75 -25.26
N GLU A 2 2.00 -30.82 -24.16
CA GLU A 2 0.77 -30.04 -24.00
C GLU A 2 1.13 -28.57 -23.74
N TYR A 3 0.58 -27.69 -24.57
CA TYR A 3 0.77 -26.24 -24.46
C TYR A 3 -0.20 -25.74 -23.38
N ILE A 4 0.28 -25.49 -22.16
CA ILE A 4 -0.56 -24.96 -21.09
C ILE A 4 -0.83 -23.48 -21.42
N GLU A 5 -2.08 -23.16 -21.76
CA GLU A 5 -2.47 -21.80 -22.11
C GLU A 5 -2.61 -20.94 -20.85
N ALA A 6 -2.08 -19.72 -20.90
CA ALA A 6 -2.14 -18.79 -19.76
C ALA A 6 -3.58 -18.26 -19.58
N LEU A 7 -4.15 -18.51 -18.40
CA LEU A 7 -5.43 -17.95 -17.98
C LEU A 7 -5.27 -16.43 -17.80
N LYS A 8 -6.13 -15.65 -18.45
CA LYS A 8 -6.09 -14.19 -18.46
C LYS A 8 -7.23 -13.63 -17.60
N CYS A 9 -6.95 -12.57 -16.87
CA CYS A 9 -7.96 -11.83 -16.15
C CYS A 9 -8.86 -11.06 -17.13
N PRO A 10 -10.20 -11.10 -16.98
CA PRO A 10 -11.11 -10.37 -17.86
C PRO A 10 -11.09 -8.86 -17.61
N SER A 11 -10.63 -8.41 -16.44
CA SER A 11 -10.71 -7.01 -16.00
C SER A 11 -9.37 -6.28 -16.03
N CYS A 12 -8.25 -6.96 -16.26
CA CYS A 12 -6.93 -6.33 -16.39
C CYS A 12 -5.92 -7.22 -17.14
N CYS A 13 -4.70 -6.73 -17.35
CA CYS A 13 -3.66 -7.44 -18.09
C CYS A 13 -3.00 -8.62 -17.35
N PHE A 14 -3.51 -9.02 -16.17
CA PHE A 14 -2.94 -10.11 -15.37
C PHE A 14 -3.14 -11.47 -16.05
N LYS A 15 -2.11 -12.32 -16.01
CA LYS A 15 -2.12 -13.68 -16.58
C LYS A 15 -1.44 -14.64 -15.62
N THR A 16 -1.95 -15.87 -15.55
CA THR A 16 -1.38 -16.95 -14.73
C THR A 16 -1.75 -18.31 -15.33
N TYR A 17 -1.05 -19.37 -14.97
CA TYR A 17 -1.39 -20.74 -15.39
C TYR A 17 -2.20 -21.50 -14.33
N SER A 18 -2.50 -20.86 -13.19
CA SER A 18 -3.27 -21.45 -12.10
C SER A 18 -4.62 -20.76 -11.92
N PHE A 19 -5.69 -21.55 -11.98
CA PHE A 19 -7.05 -21.05 -11.76
C PHE A 19 -7.24 -20.48 -10.34
N ALA A 20 -6.64 -21.11 -9.32
CA ALA A 20 -6.73 -20.63 -7.94
C ALA A 20 -6.12 -19.23 -7.78
N ILE A 21 -4.97 -18.99 -8.44
CA ILE A 21 -4.32 -17.68 -8.44
C ILE A 21 -5.15 -16.65 -9.21
N LEU A 22 -5.74 -17.03 -10.34
CA LEU A 22 -6.61 -16.12 -11.10
C LEU A 22 -7.85 -15.73 -10.30
N LYS A 23 -8.45 -16.68 -9.59
CA LYS A 23 -9.61 -16.45 -8.73
C LYS A 23 -9.27 -15.51 -7.58
N ASP A 24 -8.20 -15.76 -6.83
CA ASP A 24 -7.75 -14.88 -5.74
C ASP A 24 -7.38 -13.48 -6.27
N HIS A 25 -6.73 -13.38 -7.43
CA HIS A 25 -6.50 -12.11 -8.10
C HIS A 25 -7.81 -11.36 -8.36
N CYS A 26 -8.81 -12.00 -8.97
CA CYS A 26 -10.09 -11.37 -9.25
C CYS A 26 -10.84 -10.96 -7.98
N GLU A 27 -10.84 -11.82 -6.95
CA GLU A 27 -11.47 -11.53 -5.65
C GLU A 27 -10.78 -10.37 -4.90
N THR A 28 -9.46 -10.23 -5.02
CA THR A 28 -8.71 -9.21 -4.28
C THR A 28 -8.52 -7.89 -5.01
N GLN A 29 -8.57 -7.90 -6.36
CA GLN A 29 -8.29 -6.71 -7.17
C GLN A 29 -9.54 -6.13 -7.85
N HIS A 30 -10.55 -6.94 -8.18
CA HIS A 30 -11.72 -6.49 -8.97
C HIS A 30 -13.03 -6.61 -8.19
N ASN A 31 -13.23 -7.71 -7.47
CA ASN A 31 -14.43 -7.94 -6.65
C ASN A 31 -14.23 -7.49 -5.20
N ILE A 32 -13.70 -6.26 -5.04
CA ILE A 32 -13.53 -5.65 -3.73
C ILE A 32 -14.92 -5.19 -3.26
N ASP A 33 -15.60 -6.05 -2.49
CA ASP A 33 -16.80 -5.64 -1.78
C ASP A 33 -16.43 -4.54 -0.76
N PRO A 34 -16.95 -3.31 -0.92
CA PRO A 34 -16.60 -2.19 -0.06
C PRO A 34 -17.04 -2.37 1.41
N LYS A 35 -17.97 -3.30 1.68
CA LYS A 35 -18.39 -3.69 3.02
C LYS A 35 -17.58 -4.85 3.59
N ARG A 36 -16.88 -5.63 2.76
CA ARG A 36 -16.05 -6.75 3.20
C ARG A 36 -14.77 -6.23 3.85
N LYS A 37 -14.76 -6.29 5.18
CA LYS A 37 -13.59 -5.99 6.01
C LYS A 37 -12.87 -7.28 6.37
N TYR A 38 -11.55 -7.20 6.38
CA TYR A 38 -10.66 -8.22 6.91
C TYR A 38 -10.21 -7.76 8.30
N PHE A 39 -10.21 -8.67 9.27
CA PHE A 39 -9.93 -8.39 10.67
C PHE A 39 -8.63 -9.05 11.08
N CYS A 40 -7.87 -8.39 11.95
CA CYS A 40 -6.80 -9.05 12.68
C CYS A 40 -7.37 -9.84 13.86
N ASP A 41 -6.84 -11.03 14.06
CA ASP A 41 -7.15 -11.97 15.14
C ASP A 41 -6.51 -11.58 16.48
N LYS A 42 -5.46 -10.73 16.45
CA LYS A 42 -4.65 -10.37 17.63
C LYS A 42 -4.85 -8.95 18.13
N CYS A 43 -5.48 -8.08 17.34
CA CYS A 43 -5.74 -6.69 17.74
C CYS A 43 -6.95 -6.09 17.00
N PRO A 44 -7.43 -4.91 17.40
CA PRO A 44 -8.59 -4.25 16.78
C PRO A 44 -8.39 -3.74 15.34
N TYR A 45 -7.23 -3.97 14.71
CA TYR A 45 -6.94 -3.48 13.38
C TYR A 45 -7.82 -4.17 12.31
N THR A 46 -8.37 -3.36 11.40
CA THR A 46 -9.19 -3.85 10.27
C THR A 46 -8.74 -3.20 8.97
N SER A 47 -8.92 -3.91 7.85
CA SER A 47 -8.62 -3.39 6.52
C SER A 47 -9.66 -3.84 5.50
N ALA A 48 -9.94 -2.98 4.52
CA ALA A 48 -10.75 -3.35 3.36
C ALA A 48 -9.98 -4.24 2.36
N LYS A 49 -8.66 -4.43 2.54
CA LYS A 49 -7.81 -5.18 1.61
C LYS A 49 -7.18 -6.38 2.31
N ARG A 50 -7.32 -7.58 1.71
CA ARG A 50 -6.79 -8.84 2.26
C ARG A 50 -5.28 -8.77 2.49
N TRP A 51 -4.52 -8.32 1.48
CA TRP A 51 -3.06 -8.24 1.57
C TRP A 51 -2.58 -7.26 2.65
N LYS A 52 -3.37 -6.24 2.99
CA LYS A 52 -3.07 -5.31 4.08
C LYS A 52 -3.22 -5.95 5.45
N ILE A 53 -4.18 -6.86 5.64
CA ILE A 53 -4.25 -7.66 6.87
C ILE A 53 -3.10 -8.66 6.94
N ILE A 54 -2.74 -9.33 5.84
CA ILE A 54 -1.57 -10.22 5.83
C ILE A 54 -0.28 -9.46 6.15
N GLU A 55 -0.09 -8.27 5.57
CA GLU A 55 1.02 -7.37 5.91
C GLU A 55 0.96 -6.88 7.37
N HIS A 56 -0.23 -6.66 7.90
CA HIS A 56 -0.42 -6.28 9.30
C HIS A 56 -0.12 -7.43 10.28
N GLN A 57 -0.57 -8.65 9.99
CA GLN A 57 -0.36 -9.83 10.85
C GLN A 57 1.12 -10.17 11.01
N LYS A 58 1.94 -9.79 10.03
CA LYS A 58 3.40 -9.82 10.13
C LYS A 58 3.92 -9.02 11.33
N PHE A 59 3.29 -7.91 11.72
CA PHE A 59 3.69 -7.13 12.92
C PHE A 59 3.48 -7.90 14.23
N HIS A 60 2.53 -8.84 14.25
CA HIS A 60 2.30 -9.73 15.40
C HIS A 60 3.05 -11.06 15.29
N SER A 61 3.85 -11.21 14.23
CA SER A 61 4.66 -12.40 14.00
C SER A 61 6.05 -12.08 14.51
N ASP A 62 6.53 -12.86 15.48
CA ASP A 62 7.90 -12.74 15.99
C ASP A 62 8.90 -13.38 15.01
N ILE A 63 8.76 -13.06 13.72
CA ILE A 63 9.60 -13.59 12.65
C ILE A 63 10.89 -12.76 12.67
N PRO A 64 12.05 -13.38 13.00
CA PRO A 64 13.32 -12.67 12.98
C PRO A 64 13.58 -12.11 11.59
N GLY A 65 13.94 -10.83 11.52
CA GLY A 65 14.29 -10.18 10.25
C GLY A 65 13.11 -9.70 9.41
N LEU A 66 11.90 -9.61 9.96
CA LEU A 66 10.79 -8.99 9.25
C LEU A 66 10.83 -7.45 9.26
N TYR A 67 11.44 -6.86 10.30
CA TYR A 67 11.65 -5.42 10.46
C TYR A 67 13.15 -5.11 10.59
N LEU A 68 13.93 -5.50 9.58
CA LEU A 68 15.40 -5.39 9.57
C LEU A 68 15.90 -3.95 9.57
N HIS A 69 15.11 -3.01 9.05
CA HIS A 69 15.55 -1.64 8.88
C HIS A 69 15.12 -0.80 10.07
N ALA A 70 16.00 -0.69 11.06
CA ALA A 70 15.78 0.15 12.24
C ALA A 70 16.20 1.61 11.96
N CYS A 71 15.42 2.55 12.46
CA CYS A 71 15.84 3.94 12.54
C CYS A 71 16.94 4.07 13.60
N THR A 72 17.98 4.86 13.28
CA THR A 72 19.05 5.17 14.23
C THR A 72 18.70 6.33 15.16
N LEU A 73 17.60 7.05 14.89
CA LEU A 73 17.19 8.26 15.61
C LEU A 73 15.99 8.00 16.54
N CYS A 74 15.24 6.91 16.36
CA CYS A 74 14.12 6.53 17.21
C CYS A 74 13.87 5.02 17.16
N SER A 75 12.89 4.53 17.94
CA SER A 75 12.54 3.10 18.01
C SER A 75 11.80 2.54 16.79
N PHE A 76 11.58 3.33 15.74
CA PHE A 76 10.86 2.90 14.54
C PHE A 76 11.64 1.84 13.76
N ARG A 77 10.93 0.82 13.25
CA ARG A 77 11.49 -0.21 12.37
C ARG A 77 10.60 -0.42 11.15
N ALA A 78 11.21 -0.68 10.01
CA ALA A 78 10.53 -0.88 8.75
C ALA A 78 10.88 -2.22 8.09
N PRO A 79 9.94 -2.82 7.35
CA PRO A 79 10.20 -4.04 6.59
C PRO A 79 11.00 -3.79 5.32
N HIS A 80 11.08 -2.54 4.85
CA HIS A 80 11.80 -2.17 3.64
C HIS A 80 12.61 -0.89 3.84
N LYS A 81 13.81 -0.83 3.29
CA LYS A 81 14.71 0.34 3.36
C LYS A 81 14.03 1.65 2.91
N ALA A 82 13.31 1.62 1.80
CA ALA A 82 12.60 2.80 1.27
C ALA A 82 11.56 3.36 2.26
N GLN A 83 10.95 2.50 3.09
CA GLN A 83 10.03 2.97 4.13
C GLN A 83 10.78 3.65 5.28
N LEU A 84 11.95 3.13 5.66
CA LEU A 84 12.81 3.75 6.67
C LEU A 84 13.35 5.11 6.20
N GLU A 85 13.86 5.18 4.97
CA GLU A 85 14.37 6.44 4.39
C GLU A 85 13.29 7.52 4.37
N ARG A 86 12.08 7.15 3.94
CA ARG A 86 10.93 8.05 4.00
C ARG A 86 10.62 8.44 5.45
N HIS A 87 10.60 7.51 6.39
CA HIS A 87 10.37 7.84 7.80
C HIS A 87 11.38 8.87 8.31
N ILE A 88 12.69 8.67 8.06
CA ILE A 88 13.75 9.61 8.46
C ILE A 88 13.50 10.99 7.82
N MET A 89 13.24 11.02 6.52
CA MET A 89 13.01 12.27 5.79
C MET A 89 11.80 13.06 6.32
N PHE A 90 10.71 12.38 6.70
CA PHE A 90 9.48 13.04 7.15
C PHE A 90 9.43 13.34 8.66
N THR A 91 10.19 12.60 9.48
CA THR A 91 10.08 12.66 10.94
C THR A 91 11.30 13.31 11.60
N HIS A 92 12.46 13.24 10.94
CA HIS A 92 13.74 13.67 11.52
C HIS A 92 14.46 14.72 10.67
N SER A 93 13.93 15.08 9.50
CA SER A 93 14.45 16.19 8.70
C SER A 93 13.48 17.36 8.72
N HIS A 94 13.88 18.48 9.34
CA HIS A 94 13.10 19.71 9.41
C HIS A 94 13.50 20.73 8.33
N GLU A 95 14.59 20.48 7.60
CA GLU A 95 15.17 21.43 6.64
C GLU A 95 14.71 21.21 5.19
N VAL A 96 14.16 20.03 4.88
CA VAL A 96 13.70 19.73 3.51
C VAL A 96 12.26 20.19 3.35
N ASP A 97 12.00 21.17 2.47
CA ASP A 97 10.65 21.40 2.00
C ASP A 97 10.21 20.20 1.16
N LEU A 98 9.42 19.33 1.79
CA LEU A 98 8.89 18.13 1.15
C LEU A 98 7.70 18.43 0.24
N ARG A 99 7.17 19.66 0.22
CA ARG A 99 5.97 20.05 -0.54
C ARG A 99 6.27 20.22 -2.03
N LYS A 100 6.69 19.13 -2.67
CA LYS A 100 7.09 19.08 -4.08
C LYS A 100 5.92 19.09 -5.07
N PHE A 101 4.68 18.92 -4.59
CA PHE A 101 3.52 18.74 -5.46
C PHE A 101 2.56 19.92 -5.31
N SER A 102 2.50 20.80 -6.31
CA SER A 102 1.58 21.94 -6.30
C SER A 102 0.27 21.65 -7.03
N CYS A 103 -0.82 22.20 -6.53
CA CYS A 103 -2.08 22.24 -7.25
C CYS A 103 -2.04 23.35 -8.30
N LYS A 104 -2.24 22.98 -9.57
CA LYS A 104 -2.24 23.95 -10.68
C LYS A 104 -3.43 24.93 -10.67
N TYR A 105 -4.47 24.66 -9.86
CA TYR A 105 -5.69 25.46 -9.82
C TYR A 105 -5.69 26.48 -8.67
N CYS A 106 -5.07 26.17 -7.53
CA CYS A 106 -5.05 27.05 -6.35
C CYS A 106 -3.65 27.34 -5.80
N GLY A 107 -2.60 26.70 -6.34
CA GLY A 107 -1.21 26.90 -5.91
C GLY A 107 -0.82 26.17 -4.62
N GLU A 108 -1.74 25.54 -3.90
CA GLU A 108 -1.42 24.81 -2.66
C GLU A 108 -0.41 23.69 -2.89
N THR A 109 0.55 23.56 -1.98
CA THR A 109 1.66 22.60 -2.10
C THR A 109 1.54 21.45 -1.11
N TYR A 110 1.90 20.26 -1.56
CA TYR A 110 1.66 18.98 -0.89
C TYR A 110 2.93 18.13 -0.88
N THR A 111 3.10 17.35 0.18
CA THR A 111 4.27 16.48 0.35
C THR A 111 4.17 15.12 -0.37
N SER A 112 2.99 14.80 -0.93
CA SER A 112 2.79 13.57 -1.71
C SER A 112 1.78 13.75 -2.85
N LYS A 113 1.95 12.98 -3.94
CA LYS A 113 1.00 12.92 -5.06
C LYS A 113 -0.40 12.51 -4.63
N SER A 114 -0.51 11.61 -3.66
CA SER A 114 -1.80 11.12 -3.16
C SER A 114 -2.57 12.22 -2.43
N ALA A 115 -1.89 13.02 -1.60
CA ALA A 115 -2.50 14.16 -0.91
C ALA A 115 -2.99 15.21 -1.93
N LEU A 116 -2.16 15.55 -2.92
CA LEU A 116 -2.58 16.45 -4.01
C LEU A 116 -3.78 15.89 -4.80
N LYS A 117 -3.79 14.59 -5.09
CA LYS A 117 -4.91 13.93 -5.79
C LYS A 117 -6.20 14.03 -4.98
N GLN A 118 -6.15 13.77 -3.68
CA GLN A 118 -7.32 13.88 -2.80
C GLN A 118 -7.80 15.33 -2.68
N HIS A 119 -6.88 16.30 -2.55
CA HIS A 119 -7.21 17.72 -2.58
C HIS A 119 -7.96 18.07 -3.87
N ARG A 120 -7.41 17.72 -5.03
CA ARG A 120 -8.05 17.99 -6.34
C ARG A 120 -9.42 17.34 -6.43
N GLN A 121 -9.56 16.11 -5.96
CA GLN A 121 -10.84 15.39 -5.96
C GLN A 121 -11.87 15.98 -5.02
N LYS A 122 -11.51 16.76 -4.01
CA LYS A 122 -12.48 17.35 -3.06
C LYS A 122 -12.73 18.83 -3.29
N GLY A 123 -11.67 19.59 -3.59
CA GLY A 123 -11.70 21.05 -3.73
C GLY A 123 -11.77 21.53 -5.18
N HIS A 124 -11.48 20.67 -6.16
CA HIS A 124 -11.52 20.99 -7.59
C HIS A 124 -12.22 19.90 -8.38
N TYR A 125 -13.37 19.41 -7.89
CA TYR A 125 -14.26 18.55 -8.67
C TYR A 125 -14.52 19.25 -10.00
N VAL A 126 -13.97 18.70 -11.08
CA VAL A 126 -14.33 19.02 -12.45
C VAL A 126 -15.14 17.85 -12.97
#